data_AF-A0A660XIT6-F1
#
_entry.id   AF-A0A660XIT6-F1
#
_cell.length_a   1.000
_cell.length_b   1.000
_cell.length_c   1.000
_cell.angle_alpha   90.00
_cell.angle_beta   90.00
_cell.angle_gamma   90.00
#
_symmetry.space_group_name_H-M   'P 1'
#
loop_
_entity.id
_entity.type
_entity.pdbx_description
1 polymer ?
#
loop_
_entity_poly.entity_id
_entity_poly.type
_entity_poly.pdbx_seq_one_letter_code
_entity_poly.pdbx_strand_id
1 'polypeptide(L)'
;VIAGAANTPVSVIAGTPDFEHRAVGVKPDMKVLGPIFRKEAGKIIGALSGVDPGVIAEQAASGMVKVEIGADVFEIPADAVTIEREVVLGGRAVDVIEAGGAIVVITR
;
A
#
# COMPACT_ATOMS: atom_id res chain seq x y z
N VAL A 1 -37.00 -9.48 7.78
CA VAL A 1 -35.68 -8.84 7.56
C VAL A 1 -35.90 -7.34 7.53
N ILE A 2 -35.25 -6.57 8.40
CA ILE A 2 -35.33 -5.11 8.36
C ILE A 2 -34.45 -4.65 7.19
N ALA A 3 -34.99 -3.84 6.28
CA ALA A 3 -34.21 -3.28 5.18
C ALA A 3 -33.19 -2.25 5.74
N GLY A 4 -31.94 -2.32 5.28
CA GLY A 4 -30.88 -1.40 5.73
C GLY A 4 -30.23 -1.75 7.08
N ALA A 5 -30.51 -2.93 7.65
CA ALA A 5 -29.83 -3.41 8.84
C ALA A 5 -28.72 -4.43 8.48
N ALA A 6 -27.59 -4.38 9.18
CA ALA A 6 -26.59 -5.43 9.13
C ALA A 6 -27.16 -6.70 9.80
N ASN A 7 -27.43 -7.75 9.03
CA ASN A 7 -27.90 -9.04 9.55
C ASN A 7 -26.73 -9.98 9.90
N THR A 8 -25.58 -9.41 10.25
CA THR A 8 -24.34 -10.11 10.62
C THR A 8 -24.03 -9.88 12.09
N PRO A 9 -23.25 -10.75 12.75
CA PRO A 9 -22.77 -10.48 14.11
C PRO A 9 -22.01 -9.15 14.17
N VAL A 10 -22.35 -8.30 15.13
CA VAL A 10 -21.67 -7.03 15.41
C VAL A 10 -21.11 -7.09 16.82
N SER A 11 -19.85 -6.69 16.99
CA SER A 11 -19.21 -6.52 18.28
C SER A 11 -18.84 -5.06 18.48
N VAL A 12 -19.05 -4.53 19.68
CA VAL A 12 -18.66 -3.17 20.05
C VAL A 12 -17.50 -3.25 21.01
N ILE A 13 -16.41 -2.57 20.67
CA ILE A 13 -15.20 -2.49 21.49
C ILE A 13 -15.05 -1.02 21.90
N ALA A 14 -14.96 -0.76 23.22
CA ALA A 14 -14.75 0.58 23.73
C ALA A 14 -13.26 0.97 23.63
N GLY A 15 -13.02 2.27 23.42
CA GLY A 15 -11.67 2.83 23.29
C GLY A 15 -11.36 3.28 21.86
N THR A 16 -10.10 3.64 21.63
CA THR A 16 -9.60 4.07 20.32
C THR A 16 -8.90 2.88 19.65
N PRO A 17 -9.32 2.46 18.45
CA PRO A 17 -8.62 1.41 17.71
C PRO A 17 -7.20 1.86 17.34
N ASP A 18 -6.25 0.94 17.41
CA ASP A 18 -4.86 1.14 16.99
C ASP A 18 -4.67 0.55 15.59
N PHE A 19 -4.55 1.43 14.60
CA PHE A 19 -4.44 1.04 13.19
C PHE A 19 -3.00 1.12 12.71
N GLU A 20 -2.54 0.06 12.07
CA GLU A 20 -1.26 0.02 11.37
C GLU A 20 -1.50 0.16 9.86
N HIS A 21 -0.74 1.03 9.19
CA HIS A 21 -0.75 1.12 7.72
C HIS A 21 0.39 0.29 7.15
N ARG A 22 0.06 -0.86 6.55
CA ARG A 22 1.04 -1.77 5.97
C ARG A 22 1.10 -1.61 4.46
N ALA A 23 2.29 -1.46 3.91
CA ALA A 23 2.49 -1.54 2.46
C ALA A 23 2.27 -2.98 1.99
N VAL A 24 1.37 -3.18 1.03
CA VAL A 24 1.00 -4.50 0.50
C VAL A 24 1.30 -4.64 -0.99
N GLY A 25 1.57 -3.52 -1.67
CA GLY A 25 1.85 -3.53 -3.09
C GLY A 25 2.57 -2.28 -3.54
N VAL A 26 3.19 -2.39 -4.71
CA VAL A 26 3.87 -1.30 -5.41
C VAL A 26 3.36 -1.27 -6.84
N LYS A 27 2.84 -0.12 -7.26
CA LYS A 27 2.38 0.14 -8.62
C LYS A 27 3.34 1.11 -9.31
N PRO A 28 4.16 0.64 -10.25
CA PRO A 28 5.05 1.52 -11.02
C PRO A 28 4.26 2.43 -11.98
N ASP A 29 4.69 3.68 -12.14
CA ASP A 29 4.12 4.62 -13.12
C ASP A 29 4.97 4.68 -14.40
N MET A 30 4.45 4.09 -15.48
CA MET A 30 5.11 4.08 -16.79
C MET A 30 5.29 5.49 -17.39
N LYS A 31 4.45 6.47 -17.01
CA LYS A 31 4.57 7.85 -17.50
C LYS A 31 5.82 8.52 -16.97
N VAL A 32 6.28 8.14 -15.78
CA VAL A 32 7.52 8.66 -15.17
C VAL A 32 8.71 7.79 -15.56
N LEU A 33 8.58 6.46 -15.45
CA LEU A 33 9.68 5.53 -15.73
C LEU A 33 10.09 5.48 -17.21
N GLY A 34 9.15 5.57 -18.13
CA GLY A 34 9.40 5.47 -19.57
C GLY A 34 10.35 6.56 -20.10
N PRO A 35 10.08 7.86 -19.86
CA PRO A 35 10.97 8.95 -20.27
C PRO A 35 12.36 8.90 -19.64
N ILE A 36 12.46 8.50 -18.37
CA ILE A 36 13.73 8.50 -17.61
C ILE A 36 14.61 7.31 -18.01
N PHE A 37 14.05 6.09 -17.96
CA PHE A 37 14.81 4.85 -18.07
C PHE A 37 14.68 4.16 -19.44
N ARG A 38 13.74 4.59 -20.28
CA ARG A 38 13.54 4.10 -21.66
C ARG A 38 13.47 2.58 -21.75
N LYS A 39 14.52 1.94 -22.31
CA LYS A 39 14.58 0.49 -22.54
C LYS A 39 14.70 -0.31 -21.24
N GLU A 40 15.21 0.31 -20.18
CA GLU A 40 15.37 -0.32 -18.87
C GLU A 40 14.10 -0.26 -18.02
N ALA A 41 13.12 0.59 -18.38
CA ALA A 41 11.87 0.74 -17.63
C ALA A 41 11.12 -0.58 -17.42
N GLY A 42 11.09 -1.45 -18.45
CA GLY A 42 10.46 -2.77 -18.34
C GLY A 42 11.13 -3.68 -17.31
N LYS A 43 12.47 -3.64 -17.23
CA LYS A 43 13.22 -4.42 -16.23
C LYS A 43 13.01 -3.87 -14.82
N ILE A 44 12.99 -2.55 -14.69
CA ILE A 44 12.73 -1.85 -13.42
C ILE A 44 11.36 -2.22 -12.86
N ILE A 45 10.31 -2.22 -13.70
CA ILE A 45 8.96 -2.63 -13.31
C ILE A 45 8.94 -4.08 -12.79
N GLY A 46 9.63 -4.98 -13.49
CA GLY A 46 9.75 -6.38 -13.07
C GLY A 46 10.46 -6.51 -11.73
N ALA A 47 11.55 -5.77 -11.54
CA ALA A 47 12.32 -5.78 -10.30
C ALA A 47 11.54 -5.18 -9.11
N LEU A 48 10.84 -4.06 -9.31
CA LEU A 48 9.98 -3.45 -8.29
C LEU A 48 8.90 -4.41 -7.79
N SER A 49 8.35 -5.24 -8.68
CA SER A 49 7.35 -6.26 -8.31
C SER A 49 7.93 -7.42 -7.49
N GLY A 50 9.26 -7.59 -7.48
CA GLY A 50 9.96 -8.65 -6.75
C GLY A 50 10.53 -8.21 -5.40
N VAL A 51 10.54 -6.91 -5.10
CA VAL A 51 11.02 -6.38 -3.82
C VAL A 51 9.84 -6.27 -2.85
N ASP A 52 10.12 -6.49 -1.56
CA ASP A 52 9.13 -6.31 -0.50
C ASP A 52 8.55 -4.88 -0.52
N PRO A 53 7.21 -4.71 -0.57
CA PRO A 53 6.57 -3.40 -0.62
C PRO A 53 6.90 -2.51 0.58
N GLY A 54 7.15 -3.07 1.76
CA GLY A 54 7.57 -2.34 2.95
C GLY A 54 8.94 -1.68 2.75
N VAL A 55 9.89 -2.44 2.22
CA VAL A 55 11.23 -1.92 1.88
C VAL A 55 11.15 -0.78 0.86
N ILE A 56 10.32 -0.94 -0.18
CA ILE A 56 10.12 0.12 -1.17
C ILE A 56 9.44 1.35 -0.56
N ALA A 57 8.47 1.15 0.34
CA ALA A 57 7.78 2.24 1.02
C ALA A 57 8.72 3.05 1.93
N GLU A 58 9.61 2.39 2.66
CA GLU A 58 10.63 3.04 3.48
C GLU A 58 11.59 3.87 2.64
N GLN A 59 12.09 3.31 1.53
CA GLN A 59 12.96 4.04 0.62
C GLN A 59 12.22 5.23 -0.02
N ALA A 60 10.99 5.03 -0.50
CA ALA A 60 10.18 6.10 -1.09
C ALA A 60 9.94 7.28 -0.12
N ALA A 61 9.92 7.04 1.19
CA ALA A 61 9.82 8.12 2.18
C ALA A 61 11.05 9.05 2.19
N SER A 62 12.21 8.57 1.70
CA SER A 62 13.41 9.39 1.49
C SER A 62 13.42 10.14 0.15
N GLY A 63 12.40 9.94 -0.70
CA GLY A 63 12.25 10.58 -2.01
C GLY A 63 12.85 9.79 -3.18
N MET A 64 13.61 8.74 -2.92
CA MET A 64 14.23 7.88 -3.93
C MET A 64 14.14 6.40 -3.55
N VAL A 65 13.97 5.55 -4.55
CA VAL A 65 13.93 4.09 -4.41
C VAL A 65 15.08 3.49 -5.20
N LYS A 66 15.90 2.66 -4.55
CA LYS A 66 17.01 1.96 -5.19
C LYS A 66 16.59 0.53 -5.53
N VAL A 67 16.81 0.15 -6.78
CA VAL A 67 16.53 -1.19 -7.27
C VAL A 67 17.77 -1.74 -7.96
N GLU A 68 18.22 -2.90 -7.49
CA GLU A 68 19.37 -3.61 -8.06
C GLU A 68 18.89 -4.61 -9.11
N ILE A 69 19.48 -4.55 -10.31
CA ILE A 69 19.17 -5.46 -11.41
C ILE A 69 20.49 -5.97 -11.97
N GLY A 70 20.88 -7.19 -11.58
CA GLY A 70 22.18 -7.74 -11.93
C GLY A 70 23.31 -6.98 -11.23
N ALA A 71 24.17 -6.30 -12.01
CA ALA A 71 25.26 -5.47 -11.48
C ALA A 71 24.91 -3.97 -11.44
N ASP A 72 23.75 -3.59 -11.98
CA ASP A 72 23.33 -2.19 -12.11
C ASP A 72 22.41 -1.81 -10.94
N VAL A 73 22.59 -0.58 -10.43
CA VAL A 73 21.73 0.02 -9.41
C VAL A 73 20.99 1.18 -10.03
N PHE A 74 19.66 1.14 -10.00
CA PHE A 74 18.79 2.18 -10.53
C PHE A 74 18.23 3.02 -9.39
N GLU A 75 18.41 4.34 -9.46
CA GLU A 75 17.79 5.29 -8.53
C GLU A 75 16.51 5.83 -9.16
N ILE A 76 15.37 5.45 -8.58
CA ILE A 76 14.04 5.72 -9.08
C ILE A 76 13.40 6.81 -8.22
N PRO A 77 12.90 7.90 -8.81
CA PRO A 77 12.13 8.90 -8.09
C PRO A 77 10.91 8.29 -7.38
N ALA A 78 10.61 8.72 -6.15
CA ALA A 78 9.47 8.20 -5.40
C ALA A 78 8.12 8.45 -6.08
N ASP A 79 7.99 9.50 -6.89
CA ASP A 79 6.78 9.80 -7.67
C ASP A 79 6.57 8.83 -8.85
N ALA A 80 7.57 8.02 -9.19
CA ALA A 80 7.47 6.97 -10.19
C ALA A 80 6.83 5.67 -9.65
N VAL A 81 6.52 5.61 -8.35
CA VAL A 81 5.90 4.45 -7.71
C VAL A 81 4.74 4.86 -6.81
N THR A 82 3.63 4.14 -6.88
CA THR A 82 2.51 4.27 -5.95
C THR A 82 2.53 3.09 -4.97
N ILE A 83 2.62 3.38 -3.67
CA ILE A 83 2.56 2.36 -2.63
C ILE A 83 1.12 2.09 -2.27
N GLU A 84 0.67 0.86 -2.48
CA GLU A 84 -0.62 0.39 -2.01
C GLU A 84 -0.50 0.00 -0.54
N ARG A 85 -1.38 0.58 0.29
CA ARG A 85 -1.41 0.35 1.72
C ARG A 85 -2.75 -0.20 2.15
N GLU A 86 -2.72 -1.15 3.08
CA GLU A 86 -3.89 -1.64 3.78
C GLU A 86 -3.88 -1.16 5.22
N VAL A 87 -5.08 -1.00 5.78
CA VAL A 87 -5.25 -0.75 7.20
C VAL A 87 -5.30 -2.10 7.90
N VAL A 88 -4.46 -2.27 8.91
CA VAL A 88 -4.34 -3.48 9.69
C VAL A 88 -4.77 -3.16 11.13
N LEU A 89 -5.64 -4.00 11.69
CA LEU A 89 -6.04 -3.96 13.09
C LEU A 89 -5.82 -5.34 13.71
N GLY A 90 -5.00 -5.41 14.76
CA GLY A 90 -4.70 -6.68 15.44
C GLY A 90 -4.11 -7.74 14.51
N GLY A 91 -3.32 -7.33 13.52
CA GLY A 91 -2.68 -8.21 12.53
C GLY A 91 -3.58 -8.65 11.37
N ARG A 92 -4.81 -8.15 11.26
CA ARG A 92 -5.73 -8.45 10.15
C ARG A 92 -6.01 -7.21 9.31
N ALA A 93 -6.02 -7.36 7.98
CA ALA A 93 -6.46 -6.31 7.08
C ALA A 93 -7.95 -6.01 7.28
N VAL A 94 -8.29 -4.73 7.35
CA VAL A 94 -9.65 -4.24 7.60
C VAL A 94 -9.98 -3.06 6.71
N ASP A 95 -11.26 -2.92 6.36
CA ASP A 95 -11.79 -1.70 5.77
C ASP A 95 -12.34 -0.81 6.91
N VAL A 96 -12.11 0.51 6.84
CA VAL A 96 -12.50 1.46 7.89
C VAL A 96 -13.43 2.53 7.32
N ILE A 97 -14.55 2.78 8.00
CA ILE A 97 -15.52 3.82 7.65
C ILE A 97 -15.78 4.69 8.88
N GLU A 98 -15.70 6.00 8.71
CA GLU A 98 -16.14 6.96 9.73
C GLU A 98 -17.62 7.34 9.49
N ALA A 99 -18.45 7.14 10.50
CA ALA A 99 -19.88 7.45 10.44
C ALA A 99 -20.34 8.10 11.74
N GLY A 100 -20.73 9.38 11.66
CA GLY A 100 -21.33 10.09 12.81
C GLY A 100 -20.43 10.16 14.06
N GLY A 101 -19.10 10.18 13.89
CA GLY A 101 -18.14 10.17 14.99
C GLY A 101 -17.79 8.79 15.55
N ALA A 102 -18.37 7.73 14.99
CA ALA A 102 -17.97 6.35 15.25
C ALA A 102 -17.06 5.81 14.13
N ILE A 103 -16.11 4.96 14.52
CA ILE A 103 -15.27 4.22 13.59
C ILE A 103 -15.88 2.83 13.41
N VAL A 104 -16.27 2.51 12.19
CA VAL A 104 -16.78 1.19 11.79
C VAL A 104 -15.65 0.43 11.11
N VAL A 105 -15.30 -0.72 11.68
CA VAL A 105 -14.27 -1.60 11.12
C VAL A 105 -14.96 -2.81 10.49
N ILE A 106 -14.65 -3.06 9.23
CA ILE A 106 -15.19 -4.18 8.46
C ILE A 106 -14.06 -5.17 8.21
N THR A 107 -14.21 -6.37 8.78
CA THR A 107 -13.32 -7.50 8.55
C THR A 107 -13.89 -8.35 7.40
N ARG A 108 -13.05 -8.78 6.46
CA ARG A 108 -13.44 -9.71 5.39
C ARG A 108 -13.35 -11.17 5.83
#